data_AF-A0A060CGI5-F1
#
_entry.id   AF-A0A060CGI5-F1
#
_cell.length_a   1.000
_cell.length_b   1.000
_cell.length_c   1.000
_cell.angle_alpha   90.00
_cell.angle_beta   90.00
_cell.angle_gamma   90.00
#
_symmetry.space_group_name_H-M   'P 1'
#
loop_
_entity.id
_entity.type
_entity.pdbx_description
1 polymer ?
#
loop_
_entity_poly.entity_id
_entity_poly.type
_entity_poly.pdbx_seq_one_letter_code
_entity_poly.pdbx_strand_id
1 'polypeptide(L)' 'MAIQEHPYYGSFGYHVSNFYAASSRFGTPDELKALIDEAHRLGLRVTLDIVHSHAVKNEPKG' A
#
# COMPACT_ATOMS: atom_id res chain seq x y z
N MET A 1 -4.00 5.23 3.66
CA MET A 1 -2.77 5.71 2.99
C MET A 1 -1.68 4.65 3.07
N ALA A 2 -0.64 4.74 2.25
CA ALA A 2 0.54 3.85 2.28
C ALA A 2 0.28 2.34 2.04
N ILE A 3 -0.70 2.00 1.19
CA ILE A 3 -1.05 0.60 0.89
C ILE A 3 -0.18 -0.01 -0.21
N GLN A 4 0.21 0.76 -1.24
CA GLN A 4 1.15 0.26 -2.25
C GLN A 4 2.53 0.02 -1.59
N GLU A 5 3.19 -1.08 -1.91
CA GLU A 5 4.46 -1.46 -1.29
C GLU A 5 5.55 -0.41 -1.55
N HIS A 6 6.22 -0.03 -0.47
CA HIS A 6 7.19 1.06 -0.44
C HIS A 6 8.30 0.72 0.57
N PRO A 7 9.58 0.72 0.13
CA PRO A 7 10.67 0.22 0.95
C PRO A 7 10.99 1.17 2.10
N TYR A 8 10.85 2.48 1.88
CA TYR A 8 11.16 3.51 2.87
C TYR A 8 9.90 3.93 3.64
N TYR A 9 9.74 3.44 4.87
CA TYR A 9 8.58 3.75 5.72
C TYR A 9 8.43 5.26 6.01
N GLY A 10 9.56 5.98 6.14
CA GLY A 10 9.57 7.44 6.31
C GLY A 10 9.04 8.22 5.10
N SER A 11 8.84 7.58 3.94
CA SER A 11 8.16 8.20 2.79
C SER A 11 6.66 8.37 2.99
N PHE A 12 6.09 7.79 4.06
CA PHE A 12 4.66 7.81 4.31
C PHE A 12 3.82 7.20 3.18
N GLY A 13 4.40 6.25 2.44
CA GLY A 13 3.76 5.57 1.30
C GLY A 13 3.98 6.22 -0.06
N TYR A 14 4.69 7.35 -0.13
CA TYR A 14 4.87 8.07 -1.41
C TYR A 14 5.98 7.50 -2.29
N HIS A 15 6.94 6.76 -1.74
CA HIS A 15 8.03 6.17 -2.53
C HIS A 15 7.72 4.71 -2.92
N VAL A 16 6.77 4.51 -3.83
CA VAL A 16 6.29 3.17 -4.26
C VAL A 16 7.34 2.42 -5.09
N SER A 17 7.61 1.16 -4.72
CA SER A 17 8.53 0.27 -5.45
C SER A 17 7.80 -0.86 -6.20
N ASN A 18 6.70 -1.36 -5.65
CA ASN A 18 5.87 -2.39 -6.27
C ASN A 18 4.41 -1.93 -6.28
N PHE A 19 3.94 -1.56 -7.46
CA PHE A 19 2.65 -0.91 -7.67
C PHE A 19 1.43 -1.79 -7.40
N TYR A 20 1.60 -3.12 -7.48
CA TYR A 20 0.52 -4.10 -7.32
C TYR A 20 0.56 -4.86 -5.99
N ALA A 21 1.67 -4.76 -5.24
CA ALA A 21 1.79 -5.39 -3.94
C ALA A 21 1.18 -4.49 -2.85
N ALA A 22 0.36 -5.10 -2.01
CA ALA A 22 0.00 -4.51 -0.72
C ALA A 22 1.23 -4.49 0.19
N SER A 23 1.43 -3.41 0.94
CA SER A 23 2.54 -3.24 1.88
C SER A 23 2.55 -4.37 2.91
N SER A 24 3.56 -5.22 2.83
CA SER A 24 3.77 -6.39 3.70
C SER A 24 3.91 -6.03 5.18
N ARG A 25 4.19 -4.75 5.49
CA ARG A 25 4.31 -4.22 6.86
C ARG A 25 3.03 -4.37 7.69
N PHE A 26 1.87 -4.46 7.05
CA PHE A 26 0.56 -4.47 7.72
C PHE A 26 -0.13 -5.84 7.69
N GLY A 27 0.54 -6.86 7.15
CA GLY A 27 0.01 -8.21 7.00
C GLY A 27 0.00 -8.67 5.55
N THR A 28 -0.85 -9.65 5.29
CA THR A 28 -1.04 -10.29 3.99
C THR A 28 -2.07 -9.56 3.13
N PRO A 29 -2.07 -9.77 1.81
CA PRO A 29 -3.12 -9.25 0.93
C PRO A 29 -4.53 -9.69 1.33
N ASP A 30 -4.70 -10.88 1.93
CA ASP A 30 -6.01 -11.37 2.36
C ASP A 30 -6.51 -10.66 3.62
N GLU A 31 -5.62 -10.28 4.54
CA GLU A 31 -5.97 -9.44 5.69
C GLU A 31 -6.40 -8.03 5.26
N LEU A 32 -5.78 -7.47 4.20
CA LEU A 32 -6.23 -6.21 3.61
C LEU A 32 -7.64 -6.35 3.00
N LYS A 33 -7.94 -7.45 2.31
CA LYS A 33 -9.31 -7.72 1.81
C LYS A 33 -10.31 -7.79 2.96
N ALA A 34 -9.99 -8.52 4.02
CA ALA A 34 -10.85 -8.65 5.20
C ALA A 34 -11.13 -7.30 5.87
N LEU A 35 -10.13 -6.41 5.95
CA LEU A 35 -10.32 -5.05 6.45
C LEU A 35 -11.30 -4.24 5.59
N ILE A 36 -11.17 -4.31 4.27
CA ILE A 36 -12.05 -3.60 3.33
C ILE A 36 -13.48 -4.15 3.41
N ASP A 37 -13.63 -5.47 3.48
CA ASP A 37 -14.94 -6.13 3.60
C ASP A 37 -15.64 -5.73 4.89
N GLU A 38 -14.92 -5.68 6.02
CA GLU A 38 -15.49 -5.23 7.29
C GLU A 38 -15.90 -3.76 7.25
N ALA A 39 -15.08 -2.90 6.64
CA ALA A 39 -15.44 -1.49 6.45
C ALA A 39 -16.74 -1.35 5.63
N HIS A 40 -16.88 -2.12 4.54
CA HIS A 40 -18.10 -2.14 3.74
C HIS A 40 -19.31 -2.66 4.53
N ARG A 41 -19.14 -3.68 5.38
CA ARG A 41 -20.21 -4.20 6.26
C ARG A 41 -20.71 -3.15 7.24
N LEU A 42 -19.84 -2.24 7.67
CA LEU A 42 -20.17 -1.10 8.53
C LEU A 42 -20.73 0.11 7.75
N GLY A 43 -20.92 -0.01 6.43
CA GLY A 43 -21.42 1.08 5.59
C GLY A 43 -20.38 2.17 5.28
N LEU A 44 -19.09 1.91 5.56
CA LEU A 44 -17.99 2.83 5.26
C LEU A 44 -17.50 2.60 3.83
N ARG A 45 -17.17 3.69 3.13
CA ARG A 45 -16.48 3.62 1.85
C ARG A 45 -14.97 3.69 2.08
N VAL A 46 -14.23 2.88 1.33
CA VAL A 46 -12.76 2.88 1.37
C VAL A 46 -12.23 3.46 0.07
N THR A 47 -11.33 4.43 0.17
CA THR A 47 -10.60 5.00 -0.96
C THR A 47 -9.11 4.70 -0.82
N LEU A 48 -8.45 4.46 -1.95
CA LEU A 48 -7.02 4.16 -2.02
C LEU A 48 -6.24 5.39 -2.51
N ASP A 49 -5.15 5.72 -1.82
CA ASP A 49 -4.18 6.65 -2.35
C ASP A 49 -3.34 5.95 -3.40
N ILE A 50 -3.47 6.44 -4.62
CA ILE A 50 -2.81 5.87 -5.79
C ILE A 50 -1.64 6.78 -6.17
N VAL A 51 -0.41 6.29 -6.02
CA VAL A 51 0.80 7.02 -6.39
C VAL A 51 1.28 6.54 -7.75
N HIS A 52 0.86 7.22 -8.81
CA HIS A 52 1.36 7.03 -10.19
C HIS A 52 2.10 8.26 -10.73
N SER A 53 2.32 9.28 -9.88
CA SER A 53 3.04 10.50 -10.27
C SER A 53 4.55 10.30 -10.38
N HIS A 54 5.09 9.28 -9.71
CA HIS A 54 6.51 8.92 -9.71
C HIS A 54 6.71 7.49 -9.15
N ALA A 55 7.95 7.00 -9.21
CA ALA A 55 8.37 5.71 -8.65
C ALA A 55 9.67 5.90 -7.83
N VAL A 56 9.92 5.03 -6.85
CA VAL A 56 11.21 5.05 -6.15
C VAL A 56 12.33 4.51 -7.04
N LYS A 57 13.52 5.12 -6.98
CA LYS A 57 14.75 4.51 -7.51
C LYS A 57 15.23 3.42 -6.55
N ASN A 58 14.59 2.26 -6.60
CA ASN A 58 14.96 1.10 -5.80
C ASN A 58 15.95 0.23 -6.58
N GLU A 59 17.19 0.69 -6.73
CA GLU A 59 18.25 -0.12 -7.30
C GLU A 59 18.76 -1.10 -6.23
N PRO A 60 18.91 -2.41 -6.54
CA PRO A 60 19.60 -3.33 -5.65
C PRO A 60 21.04 -2.84 -5.53
N LYS A 61 21.38 -2.22 -4.41
CA LYS A 61 22.77 -1.99 -4.07
C LYS A 61 23.36 -3.37 -3.79
N GLY A 62 24.17 -3.85 -4.74
CA GLY A 62 25.07 -4.97 -4.54
C GLY A 62 26.05 -4.70 -3.41
#